data_AF-A0A1A8LQ65-F1
#
_entry.id   AF-A0A1A8LQ65-F1
#
_cell.length_a   1.000
_cell.length_b   1.000
_cell.length_c   1.000
_cell.angle_alpha   90.00
_cell.angle_beta   90.00
_cell.angle_gamma   90.00
#
_symmetry.space_group_name_H-M   'P 1'
#
loop_
_entity.id
_entity.type
_entity.pdbx_description
1 polymer ?
#
loop_
_entity_poly.entity_id
_entity_poly.type
_entity_poly.pdbx_seq_one_letter_code
_entity_poly.pdbx_strand_id
1 'polypeptide(L)'
;FTASEVLVNSSGLLHNIQLLHFHQVYQAFRISLVSQCKVTKDRLPSVYRMKVPWFREDSFTTVSVPSVAEISGMLHTSRPDNTSSVLLQLHTAPNCQYKVSVRTSLPKVLGQALRFCGPMVLVYTAVTLLLACGGQLLSVLKSRSTVDMSQAVAAGLQPHKINLPVYVLSVFLSCRWFQEVWSILSLPPVDTLPPTFPDGTLHEGLLSPEDWPHLLSPLIYIFGAAVAYWGSTLLRLLIQIISLVLAPLHRPSVSRDCGTLRMRTLLLISLCLVVVGGASCGALAIFTSSLLHLYRVVRLQMTERSLRHMLNLAPQKPKPAENGSADAEARNGAKDFSNAPLLSECALQEVRSDLQLHFSMSAVFMLPVMLGMPSLLHWIRNLRFSTQLDPDPLWPHTVPLIFAYLLLINCNSSNLSSSRLLPLVSLLPLPLAVTMATFSSLHLYRITYFLSAALIPLALCCLF
;
A
#
# COMPACT_ATOMS: atom_id res chain seq x y z
N PHE A 1 21.57 -0.50 -25.40
CA PHE A 1 21.88 0.74 -24.67
C PHE A 1 22.34 1.78 -25.67
N THR A 2 21.51 2.79 -25.92
CA THR A 2 21.80 3.85 -26.88
C THR A 2 22.61 4.95 -26.21
N ALA A 3 23.74 5.31 -26.81
CA ALA A 3 24.55 6.44 -26.40
C ALA A 3 24.69 7.36 -27.62
N SER A 4 24.33 8.63 -27.46
CA SER A 4 24.49 9.63 -28.49
C SER A 4 25.60 10.59 -28.08
N GLU A 5 26.57 10.79 -28.95
CA GLU A 5 27.71 11.68 -28.69
C GLU A 5 27.73 12.81 -29.72
N VAL A 6 27.91 14.04 -29.24
CA VAL A 6 28.03 15.24 -30.07
C VAL A 6 29.28 16.00 -29.64
N LEU A 7 30.14 16.31 -30.61
CA LEU A 7 31.32 17.15 -30.41
C LEU A 7 30.96 18.59 -30.80
N VAL A 8 31.20 19.52 -29.87
CA VAL A 8 30.89 20.93 -30.05
C VAL A 8 32.20 21.71 -30.19
N ASN A 9 32.38 22.32 -31.36
CA ASN A 9 33.57 23.11 -31.69
C ASN A 9 33.52 24.53 -31.09
N SER A 10 34.70 25.01 -30.69
CA SER A 10 34.92 26.05 -29.69
C SER A 10 34.77 27.50 -30.15
N SER A 11 34.11 27.77 -31.28
CA SER A 11 34.00 29.12 -31.84
C SER A 11 32.81 29.92 -31.28
N GLY A 12 31.83 29.26 -30.65
CA GLY A 12 30.66 29.90 -30.05
C GLY A 12 30.77 30.08 -28.53
N LEU A 13 30.23 31.18 -28.01
CA LEU A 13 30.04 31.43 -26.56
C LEU A 13 28.79 30.72 -26.00
N LEU A 14 27.81 30.47 -26.87
CA LEU A 14 26.54 29.82 -26.55
C LEU A 14 26.31 28.70 -27.56
N HIS A 15 26.08 27.48 -27.07
CA HIS A 15 25.64 26.37 -27.89
C HIS A 15 24.27 25.90 -27.43
N ASN A 16 23.38 25.64 -28.38
CA ASN A 16 22.03 25.15 -28.13
C ASN A 16 21.93 23.74 -28.70
N ILE A 17 21.76 22.75 -27.81
CA ILE A 17 21.55 21.34 -28.19
C ILE A 17 20.09 21.00 -27.94
N GLN A 18 19.40 20.58 -28.99
CA GLN A 18 18.01 20.15 -28.92
C GLN A 18 17.95 18.65 -28.65
N LEU A 19 17.28 18.25 -27.57
CA LEU A 19 17.06 16.84 -27.24
C LEU A 19 15.78 16.36 -27.93
N LEU A 20 15.94 15.77 -29.12
CA LEU A 20 14.83 15.20 -29.89
C LEU A 20 14.23 13.99 -29.17
N HIS A 21 12.91 13.85 -29.26
CA HIS A 21 12.14 12.75 -28.65
C HIS A 21 12.25 12.65 -27.11
N PHE A 22 12.77 13.67 -26.41
CA PHE A 22 12.73 13.74 -24.95
C PHE A 22 11.43 14.40 -24.47
N HIS A 23 10.39 13.58 -24.32
CA HIS A 23 9.02 14.07 -24.06
C HIS A 23 8.29 13.31 -22.96
N GLN A 24 8.77 12.12 -22.59
CA GLN A 24 8.13 11.23 -21.63
C GLN A 24 8.78 11.32 -20.25
N VAL A 25 7.96 11.32 -19.21
CA VAL A 25 8.37 11.44 -17.80
C VAL A 25 9.22 10.27 -17.29
N TYR A 26 9.06 9.07 -17.86
CA TYR A 26 9.86 7.91 -17.51
C TYR A 26 11.23 7.88 -18.18
N GLN A 27 11.46 8.72 -19.20
CA GLN A 27 12.77 8.84 -19.83
C GLN A 27 13.72 9.56 -18.86
N ALA A 28 14.87 8.95 -18.59
CA ALA A 28 15.90 9.57 -17.78
C ALA A 28 17.28 9.33 -18.39
N PHE A 29 18.00 10.42 -18.57
CA PHE A 29 19.30 10.44 -19.21
C PHE A 29 20.39 10.95 -18.25
N ARG A 30 21.58 10.39 -18.41
CA ARG A 30 22.84 10.90 -17.88
C ARG A 30 23.54 11.64 -19.01
N ILE A 31 23.60 12.96 -18.88
CA ILE A 31 24.29 13.84 -19.83
C ILE A 31 25.65 14.15 -19.20
N SER A 32 26.72 13.60 -19.76
CA SER A 32 28.07 13.93 -19.34
C SER A 32 28.72 14.89 -20.33
N LEU A 33 29.27 15.97 -19.80
CA LEU A 33 30.01 16.97 -20.57
C LEU A 33 31.47 16.92 -20.15
N VAL A 34 32.33 16.69 -21.13
CA VAL A 34 33.78 16.66 -20.94
C VAL A 34 34.36 17.84 -21.70
N SER A 35 35.00 18.76 -20.97
CA SER A 35 35.72 19.88 -21.56
C SER A 35 37.20 19.53 -21.72
N GLN A 36 37.71 19.69 -22.94
CA GLN A 36 39.13 19.55 -23.27
C GLN A 36 39.66 20.92 -23.71
N CYS A 37 40.45 21.53 -22.83
CA CYS A 37 40.97 22.89 -23.00
C CYS A 37 42.50 22.88 -23.06
N LYS A 38 43.10 23.70 -23.94
CA LYS A 38 44.56 23.77 -24.09
C LYS A 38 45.28 24.61 -23.02
N VAL A 39 44.58 25.45 -22.24
CA VAL A 39 45.18 26.36 -21.23
C VAL A 39 44.29 26.42 -19.97
N THR A 40 44.89 26.44 -18.77
CA THR A 40 44.20 26.27 -17.47
C THR A 40 44.18 27.51 -16.56
N LYS A 41 44.89 28.61 -16.87
CA LYS A 41 44.94 29.80 -15.99
C LYS A 41 43.71 30.70 -16.14
N ASP A 42 43.14 31.08 -14.99
CA ASP A 42 42.08 32.06 -14.73
C ASP A 42 40.91 32.07 -15.73
N ARG A 43 39.97 31.15 -15.53
CA ARG A 43 38.77 31.03 -16.39
C ARG A 43 37.49 31.08 -15.58
N LEU A 44 36.51 31.78 -16.16
CA LEU A 44 35.14 31.78 -15.68
C LEU A 44 34.55 30.35 -15.79
N PRO A 45 33.75 29.92 -14.81
CA PRO A 45 33.11 28.61 -14.83
C PRO A 45 32.15 28.50 -16.03
N SER A 46 32.10 27.32 -16.66
CA SER A 46 31.09 27.04 -17.68
C SER A 46 29.74 26.83 -17.00
N VAL A 47 28.69 27.38 -17.59
CA VAL A 47 27.32 27.28 -17.07
C VAL A 47 26.47 26.50 -18.06
N TYR A 48 25.88 25.41 -17.60
CA TYR A 48 24.97 24.60 -18.40
C TYR A 48 23.55 24.80 -17.89
N ARG A 49 22.62 25.07 -18.80
CA ARG A 49 21.20 25.29 -18.50
C ARG A 49 20.37 24.29 -19.30
N MET A 50 19.60 23.45 -18.63
CA MET A 50 18.59 22.64 -19.27
C MET A 50 17.23 23.32 -19.12
N LYS A 51 16.67 23.74 -20.25
CA LYS A 51 15.42 24.47 -20.37
C LYS A 51 14.32 23.54 -20.85
N VAL A 52 13.26 23.41 -20.05
CA VAL A 52 12.06 22.63 -20.36
C VAL A 52 10.90 23.60 -20.59
N PRO A 53 10.52 23.87 -21.87
CA PRO A 53 9.61 24.98 -22.19
C PRO A 53 8.26 24.94 -21.49
N TRP A 54 7.72 23.74 -21.25
CA TRP A 54 6.40 23.54 -20.64
C TRP A 54 6.43 23.47 -19.11
N PHE A 55 7.59 23.18 -18.50
CA PHE A 55 7.70 23.06 -17.04
C PHE A 55 8.03 24.41 -16.37
N ARG A 56 8.42 25.44 -17.15
CA ARG A 56 8.73 26.81 -16.70
C ARG A 56 9.81 26.94 -15.61
N GLU A 57 10.43 25.83 -15.20
CA GLU A 57 11.60 25.79 -14.31
C GLU A 57 12.80 25.25 -15.08
N ASP A 58 13.91 26.00 -15.02
CA ASP A 58 15.16 25.64 -15.66
C ASP A 58 16.14 25.08 -14.62
N SER A 59 16.89 24.06 -15.02
CA SER A 59 17.94 23.50 -14.17
C SER A 59 19.31 24.02 -14.61
N PHE A 60 20.09 24.52 -13.65
CA PHE A 60 21.41 25.09 -13.86
C PHE A 60 22.49 24.21 -13.23
N THR A 61 23.59 24.00 -13.92
CA THR A 61 24.78 23.31 -13.40
C THR A 61 26.01 24.11 -13.77
N THR A 62 26.75 24.56 -12.77
CA THR A 62 27.98 25.36 -12.93
C THR A 62 29.19 24.48 -12.65
N VAL A 63 30.21 24.53 -13.51
CA VAL A 63 31.40 23.68 -13.34
C VAL A 63 32.68 24.44 -13.69
N SER A 64 33.67 24.33 -12.81
CA SER A 64 35.01 24.90 -12.97
C SER A 64 35.94 23.97 -13.75
N VAL A 65 36.70 24.50 -14.72
CA VAL A 65 37.60 23.75 -15.63
C VAL A 65 38.87 23.27 -14.91
N PRO A 66 39.48 22.10 -15.25
CA PRO A 66 38.99 21.04 -16.13
C PRO A 66 38.12 20.05 -15.38
N SER A 67 36.94 19.77 -15.93
CA SER A 67 35.92 19.03 -15.19
C SER A 67 35.03 18.22 -16.11
N VAL A 68 34.76 17.00 -15.67
CA VAL A 68 33.61 16.23 -16.12
C VAL A 68 32.39 16.77 -15.38
N ALA A 69 31.43 17.32 -16.12
CA ALA A 69 30.13 17.72 -15.58
C ALA A 69 29.12 16.61 -15.83
N GLU A 70 28.33 16.26 -14.82
CA GLU A 70 27.18 15.38 -14.99
C GLU A 70 25.88 16.15 -14.75
N ILE A 71 25.00 16.12 -15.75
CA ILE A 71 23.65 16.68 -15.67
C ILE A 71 22.67 15.51 -15.80
N SER A 72 21.68 15.47 -14.91
CA SER A 72 20.57 14.53 -15.02
C SER A 72 19.46 15.11 -15.91
N GLY A 73 19.25 14.50 -17.07
CA GLY A 73 18.09 14.78 -17.91
C GLY A 73 16.89 14.00 -17.38
N MET A 74 16.05 14.64 -16.56
CA MET A 74 14.86 14.05 -15.96
C MET A 74 13.68 15.01 -16.15
N LEU A 75 12.54 14.51 -16.64
CA LEU A 75 11.33 15.30 -16.81
C LEU A 75 10.42 15.18 -15.58
N HIS A 76 9.83 16.30 -15.18
CA HIS A 76 8.82 16.36 -14.11
C HIS A 76 7.39 16.28 -14.66
N THR A 77 7.19 16.79 -15.86
CA THR A 77 5.91 16.76 -16.58
C THR A 77 6.18 16.33 -18.01
N SER A 78 5.26 15.54 -18.56
CA SER A 78 5.28 15.19 -19.97
C SER A 78 5.02 16.41 -20.83
N ARG A 79 5.45 16.31 -22.09
CA ARG A 79 5.26 17.36 -23.09
C ARG A 79 3.76 17.54 -23.40
N PRO A 80 3.20 18.76 -23.29
CA PRO A 80 1.81 19.01 -23.65
C PRO A 80 1.60 19.26 -25.17
N ASP A 81 2.60 19.85 -25.86
CA ASP A 81 2.44 20.33 -27.25
C ASP A 81 3.54 19.82 -28.19
N ASN A 82 3.19 19.50 -29.45
CA ASN A 82 4.11 18.96 -30.46
C ASN A 82 5.17 19.94 -31.03
N THR A 83 5.19 21.21 -30.59
CA THR A 83 6.12 22.23 -31.09
C THR A 83 7.33 22.49 -30.18
N SER A 84 7.22 22.24 -28.87
CA SER A 84 8.25 22.59 -27.88
C SER A 84 9.22 21.43 -27.60
N SER A 85 10.54 21.66 -27.55
CA SER A 85 11.52 20.59 -27.26
C SER A 85 12.45 20.99 -26.14
N VAL A 86 13.01 20.00 -25.44
CA VAL A 86 13.98 20.27 -24.36
C VAL A 86 15.27 20.81 -24.96
N LEU A 87 15.71 21.95 -24.44
CA LEU A 87 16.90 22.65 -24.92
C LEU A 87 18.01 22.59 -23.86
N LEU A 88 19.16 22.08 -24.21
CA LEU A 88 20.37 22.16 -23.42
C LEU A 88 21.22 23.34 -23.94
N GLN A 89 21.26 24.42 -23.17
CA GLN A 89 22.08 25.59 -23.45
C GLN A 89 23.41 25.48 -22.72
N LEU A 90 24.50 25.60 -23.45
CA LEU A 90 25.85 25.55 -22.91
C LEU A 90 26.50 26.92 -23.07
N HIS A 91 26.81 27.56 -21.94
CA HIS A 91 27.66 28.74 -21.90
C HIS A 91 29.10 28.26 -21.70
N THR A 92 29.85 28.27 -22.79
CA THR A 92 31.17 27.64 -22.89
C THR A 92 32.27 28.69 -22.96
N ALA A 93 33.47 28.28 -22.55
CA ALA A 93 34.67 29.10 -22.68
C ALA A 93 35.23 29.01 -24.12
N PRO A 94 35.77 30.12 -24.67
CA PRO A 94 36.40 30.08 -25.98
C PRO A 94 37.63 29.16 -25.97
N ASN A 95 37.93 28.54 -27.12
CA ASN A 95 39.10 27.67 -27.35
C ASN A 95 39.11 26.34 -26.54
N CYS A 96 37.95 25.82 -26.17
CA CYS A 96 37.78 24.49 -25.57
C CYS A 96 36.88 23.59 -26.42
N GLN A 97 37.29 22.33 -26.62
CA GLN A 97 36.42 21.33 -27.23
C GLN A 97 35.53 20.70 -26.16
N TYR A 98 34.23 20.68 -26.42
CA TYR A 98 33.26 20.07 -25.50
C TYR A 98 32.70 18.81 -26.14
N LYS A 99 32.83 17.69 -25.44
CA LYS A 99 32.18 16.43 -25.79
C LYS A 99 30.94 16.26 -24.93
N VAL A 100 29.77 16.25 -25.55
CA VAL A 100 28.49 15.97 -24.90
C VAL A 100 28.10 14.54 -25.21
N SER A 101 27.97 13.70 -24.20
CA SER A 101 27.47 12.33 -24.36
C SER A 101 26.20 12.13 -23.54
N VAL A 102 25.14 11.70 -24.21
CA VAL A 102 23.84 11.39 -23.62
C VAL A 102 23.70 9.88 -23.53
N ARG A 103 23.54 9.35 -22.32
CA ARG A 103 23.35 7.93 -22.06
C ARG A 103 22.05 7.71 -21.30
N THR A 104 21.31 6.66 -21.63
CA THR A 104 20.16 6.25 -20.79
C THR A 104 20.66 5.72 -19.45
N SER A 105 20.05 6.19 -18.37
CA SER A 105 20.41 5.77 -17.01
C SER A 105 19.28 4.96 -16.38
N LEU A 106 19.40 3.63 -16.43
CA LEU A 106 18.44 2.70 -15.82
C LEU A 106 18.05 3.03 -14.38
N PRO A 107 18.97 3.32 -13.44
CA PRO A 107 18.55 3.66 -12.07
C PRO A 107 17.71 4.94 -12.00
N LYS A 108 17.98 5.93 -12.86
CA LYS A 108 17.17 7.16 -12.91
C LYS A 108 15.82 6.92 -13.60
N VAL A 109 15.77 6.04 -14.61
CA VAL A 109 14.51 5.61 -15.25
C VAL A 109 13.62 4.89 -14.23
N LEU A 110 14.19 3.95 -13.48
CA LEU A 110 13.47 3.25 -12.41
C LEU A 110 13.04 4.23 -11.30
N GLY A 111 13.87 5.19 -10.94
CA GLY A 111 13.52 6.26 -10.00
C GLY A 111 12.33 7.10 -10.47
N GLN A 112 12.27 7.45 -11.76
CA GLN A 112 11.12 8.13 -12.35
C GLN A 112 9.88 7.23 -12.37
N ALA A 113 10.03 5.97 -12.76
CA ALA A 113 8.92 5.01 -12.71
C ALA A 113 8.35 4.88 -11.29
N LEU A 114 9.20 4.77 -10.26
CA LEU A 114 8.76 4.75 -8.87
C LEU A 114 8.14 6.07 -8.41
N ARG A 115 8.60 7.21 -8.91
CA ARG A 115 8.00 8.51 -8.60
C ARG A 115 6.55 8.61 -9.09
N PHE A 116 6.28 8.16 -10.32
CA PHE A 116 4.95 8.27 -10.94
C PHE A 116 4.03 7.08 -10.61
N CYS A 117 4.57 5.86 -10.53
CA CYS A 117 3.81 4.64 -10.23
C CYS A 117 3.82 4.27 -8.74
N GLY A 118 4.64 4.92 -7.91
CA GLY A 118 4.74 4.65 -6.47
C GLY A 118 3.41 4.73 -5.72
N PRO A 119 2.56 5.75 -5.94
CA PRO A 119 1.24 5.79 -5.34
C PRO A 119 0.39 4.56 -5.67
N MET A 120 0.49 4.05 -6.90
CA MET A 120 -0.26 2.88 -7.35
C MET A 120 0.12 1.60 -6.60
N VAL A 121 1.38 1.47 -6.16
CA VAL A 121 1.83 0.36 -5.30
C VAL A 121 1.05 0.34 -3.99
N LEU A 122 0.83 1.51 -3.37
CA LEU A 122 0.10 1.61 -2.11
C LEU A 122 -1.38 1.26 -2.30
N VAL A 123 -1.99 1.69 -3.42
CA VAL A 123 -3.35 1.33 -3.80
C VAL A 123 -3.48 -0.19 -3.93
N TYR A 124 -2.58 -0.83 -4.69
CA TYR A 124 -2.61 -2.28 -4.87
C TYR A 124 -2.31 -3.06 -3.59
N THR A 125 -1.47 -2.50 -2.70
CA THR A 125 -1.27 -3.04 -1.34
C THR A 125 -2.59 -3.04 -0.56
N ALA A 126 -3.32 -1.91 -0.58
CA ALA A 126 -4.63 -1.79 0.06
C ALA A 126 -5.67 -2.75 -0.55
N VAL A 127 -5.70 -2.86 -1.88
CA VAL A 127 -6.58 -3.80 -2.59
C VAL A 127 -6.31 -5.24 -2.16
N THR A 128 -5.04 -5.63 -2.07
CA THR A 128 -4.65 -6.99 -1.68
C THR A 128 -5.06 -7.30 -0.26
N LEU A 129 -4.82 -6.39 0.69
CA LEU A 129 -5.20 -6.55 2.09
C LEU A 129 -6.71 -6.58 2.28
N LEU A 130 -7.46 -5.76 1.53
CA LEU A 130 -8.92 -5.75 1.54
C LEU A 130 -9.50 -7.08 1.00
N LEU A 131 -8.95 -7.61 -0.10
CA LEU A 131 -9.34 -8.91 -0.63
C LEU A 131 -8.94 -10.07 0.28
N ALA A 132 -7.77 -10.00 0.93
CA ALA A 132 -7.36 -10.98 1.92
C ALA A 132 -8.33 -11.01 3.11
N CYS A 133 -8.74 -9.84 3.60
CA CYS A 133 -9.78 -9.71 4.62
C CYS A 133 -11.11 -10.31 4.14
N GLY A 134 -11.57 -9.97 2.93
CA GLY A 134 -12.77 -10.55 2.34
C GLY A 134 -12.73 -12.08 2.19
N GLY A 135 -11.56 -12.62 1.81
CA GLY A 135 -11.30 -14.06 1.76
C GLY A 135 -11.41 -14.73 3.12
N GLN A 136 -10.92 -14.08 4.19
CA GLN A 136 -11.09 -14.55 5.57
C GLN A 136 -12.56 -14.58 5.97
N LEU A 137 -13.34 -13.53 5.66
CA LEU A 137 -14.78 -13.50 5.93
C LEU A 137 -15.51 -14.65 5.23
N LEU A 138 -15.18 -14.91 3.96
CA LEU A 138 -15.76 -16.00 3.19
C LEU A 138 -15.36 -17.38 3.75
N SER A 139 -14.13 -17.52 4.26
CA SER A 139 -13.67 -18.73 4.94
C SER A 139 -14.47 -18.99 6.22
N VAL A 140 -14.69 -17.95 7.04
CA VAL A 140 -15.50 -18.03 8.25
C VAL A 140 -16.95 -18.42 7.90
N LEU A 141 -17.51 -17.85 6.83
CA LEU A 141 -18.85 -18.19 6.37
C LEU A 141 -18.98 -19.66 5.94
N LYS A 142 -18.01 -20.19 5.19
CA LYS A 142 -18.09 -21.55 4.62
C LYS A 142 -17.66 -22.65 5.58
N SER A 143 -16.56 -22.42 6.30
CA SER A 143 -15.88 -23.45 7.08
C SER A 143 -15.90 -23.21 8.59
N ARG A 144 -16.43 -22.05 9.04
CA ARG A 144 -16.33 -21.56 10.43
C ARG A 144 -14.90 -21.49 10.97
N SER A 145 -13.92 -21.54 10.08
CA SER A 145 -12.49 -21.47 10.39
C SER A 145 -11.84 -20.40 9.53
N THR A 146 -10.74 -19.84 10.02
CA THR A 146 -9.94 -18.87 9.29
C THR A 146 -8.70 -19.53 8.71
N VAL A 147 -8.20 -18.98 7.63
CA VAL A 147 -6.96 -19.43 6.98
C VAL A 147 -5.78 -18.67 7.56
N ASP A 148 -4.56 -19.21 7.47
CA ASP A 148 -3.37 -18.45 7.84
C ASP A 148 -3.24 -17.18 6.96
N MET A 149 -2.90 -16.04 7.58
CA MET A 149 -2.85 -14.74 6.89
C MET A 149 -1.98 -14.73 5.62
N SER A 150 -0.84 -15.43 5.62
CA SER A 150 0.03 -15.56 4.44
C SER A 150 -0.69 -16.17 3.24
N GLN A 151 -1.47 -17.22 3.48
CA GLN A 151 -2.27 -17.89 2.46
C GLN A 151 -3.47 -17.03 2.04
N ALA A 152 -4.08 -16.27 2.95
CA ALA A 152 -5.15 -15.33 2.59
C ALA A 152 -4.66 -14.17 1.71
N VAL A 153 -3.47 -13.62 1.99
CA VAL A 153 -2.84 -12.61 1.13
C VAL A 153 -2.47 -13.19 -0.23
N ALA A 154 -1.91 -14.41 -0.26
CA ALA A 154 -1.62 -15.10 -1.52
C ALA A 154 -2.89 -15.37 -2.34
N ALA A 155 -3.99 -15.77 -1.69
CA ALA A 155 -5.29 -15.97 -2.34
C ALA A 155 -5.91 -14.64 -2.82
N GLY A 156 -5.57 -13.53 -2.17
CA GLY A 156 -5.97 -12.18 -2.57
C GLY A 156 -5.26 -11.66 -3.82
N LEU A 157 -4.15 -12.27 -4.27
CA LEU A 157 -3.48 -11.94 -5.52
C LEU A 157 -4.25 -12.50 -6.72
N GLN A 158 -5.21 -11.74 -7.23
CA GLN A 158 -6.05 -12.15 -8.36
C GLN A 158 -6.11 -11.03 -9.41
N PRO A 159 -5.03 -10.82 -10.20
CA PRO A 159 -4.93 -9.73 -11.18
C PRO A 159 -6.08 -9.73 -12.18
N HIS A 160 -6.51 -10.91 -12.61
CA HIS A 160 -7.61 -11.07 -13.54
C HIS A 160 -8.96 -10.56 -12.98
N LYS A 161 -9.20 -10.60 -11.67
CA LYS A 161 -10.47 -10.14 -11.09
C LYS A 161 -10.54 -8.63 -10.88
N ILE A 162 -9.40 -7.95 -10.82
CA ILE A 162 -9.36 -6.49 -10.60
C ILE A 162 -9.08 -5.78 -11.92
N ASN A 163 -8.00 -6.16 -12.62
CA ASN A 163 -7.56 -5.42 -13.80
C ASN A 163 -8.54 -5.55 -14.95
N LEU A 164 -9.21 -6.71 -15.13
CA LEU A 164 -10.18 -6.88 -16.22
C LEU A 164 -11.41 -5.96 -16.04
N PRO A 165 -12.08 -5.91 -14.87
CA PRO A 165 -13.13 -4.92 -14.64
C PRO A 165 -12.66 -3.46 -14.75
N VAL A 166 -11.44 -3.15 -14.29
CA VAL A 166 -10.84 -1.82 -14.45
C VAL A 166 -10.72 -1.45 -15.93
N TYR A 167 -10.22 -2.36 -16.76
CA TYR A 167 -10.11 -2.14 -18.20
C TYR A 167 -11.47 -2.00 -18.87
N VAL A 168 -12.41 -2.89 -18.57
CA VAL A 168 -13.77 -2.80 -19.08
C VAL A 168 -14.41 -1.46 -18.72
N LEU A 169 -14.27 -0.99 -17.48
CA LEU A 169 -14.77 0.32 -17.05
C LEU A 169 -14.09 1.47 -17.81
N SER A 170 -12.77 1.42 -18.01
CA SER A 170 -12.05 2.44 -18.79
C SER A 170 -12.51 2.49 -20.25
N VAL A 171 -12.81 1.34 -20.86
CA VAL A 171 -13.34 1.26 -22.23
C VAL A 171 -14.75 1.84 -22.29
N PHE A 172 -15.61 1.52 -21.32
CA PHE A 172 -16.94 2.12 -21.23
C PHE A 172 -16.88 3.63 -21.06
N LEU A 173 -15.99 4.15 -20.21
CA LEU A 173 -15.78 5.60 -20.04
C LEU A 173 -15.19 6.29 -21.26
N SER A 174 -14.57 5.54 -22.17
CA SER A 174 -14.13 6.06 -23.48
C SER A 174 -15.30 6.22 -24.46
N CYS A 175 -16.47 5.64 -24.17
CA CYS A 175 -17.68 5.82 -24.96
C CYS A 175 -18.46 7.07 -24.52
N ARG A 176 -18.78 7.95 -25.48
CA ARG A 176 -19.48 9.23 -25.22
C ARG A 176 -20.82 9.08 -24.49
N TRP A 177 -21.65 8.11 -24.89
CA TRP A 177 -22.95 7.87 -24.26
C TRP A 177 -22.84 7.52 -22.78
N PHE A 178 -21.82 6.74 -22.41
CA PHE A 178 -21.59 6.36 -21.01
C PHE A 178 -20.96 7.51 -20.22
N GLN A 179 -20.09 8.30 -20.86
CA GLN A 179 -19.52 9.52 -20.27
C GLN A 179 -20.60 10.57 -19.96
N GLU A 180 -21.63 10.71 -20.81
CA GLU A 180 -22.79 11.57 -20.57
C GLU A 180 -23.63 11.08 -19.40
N VAL A 181 -23.92 9.78 -19.31
CA VAL A 181 -24.61 9.21 -18.13
C VAL A 181 -23.78 9.39 -16.86
N TRP A 182 -22.46 9.19 -16.95
CA TRP A 182 -21.53 9.34 -15.83
C TRP A 182 -21.48 10.78 -15.30
N SER A 183 -21.51 11.76 -16.20
CA SER A 183 -21.53 13.18 -15.84
C SER A 183 -22.87 13.61 -15.25
N ILE A 184 -24.00 13.07 -15.74
CA ILE A 184 -25.33 13.28 -15.14
C ILE A 184 -25.37 12.76 -13.70
N LEU A 185 -24.78 11.59 -13.43
CA LEU A 185 -24.68 11.05 -12.06
C LEU A 185 -23.68 11.81 -11.17
N SER A 186 -22.99 12.84 -11.69
CA SER A 186 -22.00 13.63 -10.96
C SER A 186 -20.89 12.77 -10.32
N LEU A 187 -20.54 11.65 -10.98
CA LEU A 187 -19.50 10.74 -10.50
C LEU A 187 -18.09 11.27 -10.83
N PRO A 188 -17.10 11.02 -9.96
CA PRO A 188 -15.74 11.53 -10.18
C PRO A 188 -15.11 10.94 -11.44
N PRO A 189 -14.25 11.70 -12.15
CA PRO A 189 -13.47 11.16 -13.26
C PRO A 189 -12.50 10.08 -12.74
N VAL A 190 -12.18 9.10 -13.58
CA VAL A 190 -11.21 8.05 -13.23
C VAL A 190 -9.83 8.68 -13.07
N ASP A 191 -9.12 8.23 -12.03
CA ASP A 191 -7.73 8.61 -11.81
C ASP A 191 -6.87 7.87 -12.86
N THR A 192 -6.72 8.50 -14.02
CA THR A 192 -5.77 8.08 -15.05
C THR A 192 -4.59 9.03 -15.00
N LEU A 193 -3.37 8.49 -15.13
CA LEU A 193 -2.23 9.34 -15.48
C LEU A 193 -2.61 10.09 -16.76
N PRO A 194 -2.45 11.42 -16.81
CA PRO A 194 -2.92 12.22 -17.94
C PRO A 194 -2.37 11.59 -19.23
N PRO A 195 -3.24 11.29 -20.21
CA PRO A 195 -2.80 10.71 -21.48
C PRO A 195 -1.79 11.66 -22.10
N THR A 196 -0.64 11.11 -22.51
CA THR A 196 0.52 11.87 -22.99
C THR A 196 0.34 12.39 -24.43
N PHE A 197 -0.87 12.36 -24.96
CA PHE A 197 -1.19 12.80 -26.31
C PHE A 197 -2.21 13.94 -26.30
N PRO A 198 -1.92 15.07 -26.96
CA PRO A 198 -2.94 15.99 -27.41
C PRO A 198 -3.64 15.38 -28.63
N ASP A 199 -4.96 15.19 -28.51
CA ASP A 199 -5.95 15.01 -29.58
C ASP A 199 -5.81 13.83 -30.57
N GLY A 200 -6.77 12.89 -30.50
CA GLY A 200 -8.01 12.99 -31.29
C GLY A 200 -7.95 13.03 -32.83
N THR A 201 -6.79 12.93 -33.48
CA THR A 201 -6.73 12.77 -34.94
C THR A 201 -6.08 11.44 -35.29
N LEU A 202 -6.94 10.56 -35.83
CA LEU A 202 -6.56 9.36 -36.58
C LEU A 202 -5.41 9.69 -37.55
N HIS A 203 -4.21 9.20 -37.23
CA HIS A 203 -3.25 8.86 -38.24
C HIS A 203 -2.87 7.39 -38.09
N GLU A 204 -3.42 6.60 -39.02
CA GLU A 204 -2.98 5.26 -39.34
C GLU A 204 -1.48 5.23 -39.60
N GLY A 205 -0.81 4.25 -38.99
CA GLY A 205 0.53 3.83 -39.39
C GLY A 205 1.62 4.15 -38.38
N LEU A 206 1.96 3.10 -37.62
CA LEU A 206 3.22 2.88 -36.88
C LEU A 206 3.24 3.28 -35.40
N LEU A 207 2.98 2.25 -34.57
CA LEU A 207 3.19 2.08 -33.12
C LEU A 207 2.13 2.69 -32.19
N SER A 208 1.43 1.77 -31.51
CA SER A 208 0.23 1.85 -30.69
C SER A 208 0.11 3.01 -29.69
N PRO A 209 -1.15 3.37 -29.30
CA PRO A 209 -1.41 4.14 -28.09
C PRO A 209 -0.71 3.49 -26.88
N GLU A 210 -0.30 4.30 -25.90
CA GLU A 210 0.55 3.89 -24.77
C GLU A 210 -0.01 2.70 -23.95
N ASP A 211 0.31 1.47 -24.37
CA ASP A 211 -0.06 0.21 -23.70
C ASP A 211 0.81 -0.10 -22.47
N TRP A 212 1.85 0.69 -22.21
CA TRP A 212 2.79 0.47 -21.11
C TRP A 212 2.15 0.53 -19.71
N PRO A 213 1.15 1.40 -19.39
CA PRO A 213 0.50 1.40 -18.08
C PRO A 213 -0.29 0.11 -17.87
N HIS A 214 -0.86 -0.43 -18.95
CA HIS A 214 -1.62 -1.69 -18.93
C HIS A 214 -0.72 -2.91 -18.75
N LEU A 215 0.47 -2.89 -19.35
CA LEU A 215 1.52 -3.91 -19.15
C LEU A 215 2.17 -3.80 -17.76
N LEU A 216 2.32 -2.59 -17.24
CA LEU A 216 2.96 -2.33 -15.94
C LEU A 216 2.00 -2.56 -14.77
N SER A 217 0.69 -2.37 -14.95
CA SER A 217 -0.33 -2.56 -13.91
C SER A 217 -0.25 -3.95 -13.22
N PRO A 218 -0.17 -5.09 -13.94
CA PRO A 218 0.04 -6.39 -13.32
C PRO A 218 1.33 -6.48 -12.49
N LEU A 219 2.43 -5.89 -12.97
CA LEU A 219 3.72 -5.89 -12.27
C LEU A 219 3.65 -5.07 -10.98
N ILE A 220 3.04 -3.88 -11.03
CA ILE A 220 2.81 -3.03 -9.85
C ILE A 220 1.88 -3.74 -8.87
N TYR A 221 0.86 -4.46 -9.36
CA TYR A 221 -0.01 -5.24 -8.49
C TYR A 221 0.74 -6.36 -7.78
N ILE A 222 1.59 -7.11 -8.48
CA ILE A 222 2.47 -8.11 -7.85
C ILE A 222 3.36 -7.46 -6.78
N PHE A 223 3.93 -6.29 -7.07
CA PHE A 223 4.75 -5.56 -6.10
C PHE A 223 3.94 -5.10 -4.89
N GLY A 224 2.73 -4.57 -5.07
CA GLY A 224 1.81 -4.21 -3.99
C GLY A 224 1.39 -5.41 -3.14
N ALA A 225 1.15 -6.56 -3.77
CA ALA A 225 0.85 -7.81 -3.06
C ALA A 225 2.05 -8.34 -2.28
N ALA A 226 3.27 -8.21 -2.83
CA ALA A 226 4.50 -8.53 -2.12
C ALA A 226 4.68 -7.62 -0.88
N VAL A 227 4.43 -6.32 -1.02
CA VAL A 227 4.43 -5.37 0.11
C VAL A 227 3.39 -5.76 1.15
N ALA A 228 2.17 -6.14 0.74
CA ALA A 228 1.13 -6.61 1.66
C ALA A 228 1.54 -7.90 2.41
N TYR A 229 2.17 -8.85 1.72
CA TYR A 229 2.67 -10.10 2.29
C TYR A 229 3.79 -9.85 3.31
N TRP A 230 4.83 -9.11 2.91
CA TRP A 230 5.95 -8.78 3.78
C TRP A 230 5.54 -7.87 4.95
N GLY A 231 4.63 -6.93 4.71
CA GLY A 231 4.04 -6.10 5.76
C GLY A 231 3.26 -6.92 6.79
N SER A 232 2.45 -7.89 6.34
CA SER A 232 1.67 -8.77 7.23
C SER A 232 2.56 -9.72 8.03
N THR A 233 3.62 -10.25 7.41
CA THR A 233 4.61 -11.11 8.10
C THR A 233 5.43 -10.32 9.11
N LEU A 234 5.84 -9.09 8.77
CA LEU A 234 6.50 -8.18 9.71
C LEU A 234 5.59 -7.84 10.90
N LEU A 235 4.32 -7.51 10.66
CA LEU A 235 3.34 -7.24 11.71
C LEU A 235 3.21 -8.44 12.66
N ARG A 236 3.12 -9.66 12.12
CA ARG A 236 3.09 -10.90 12.93
C ARG A 236 4.36 -11.05 13.76
N LEU A 237 5.53 -10.86 13.17
CA LEU A 237 6.82 -10.93 13.87
C LEU A 237 6.91 -9.92 15.01
N LEU A 238 6.51 -8.66 14.75
CA LEU A 238 6.49 -7.61 15.76
C LEU A 238 5.55 -7.96 16.92
N ILE A 239 4.34 -8.41 16.63
CA ILE A 239 3.38 -8.84 17.66
C ILE A 239 3.92 -10.04 18.44
N GLN A 240 4.63 -10.96 17.78
CA GLN A 240 5.29 -12.08 18.44
C GLN A 240 6.40 -11.62 19.40
N ILE A 241 7.21 -10.65 19.00
CA ILE A 241 8.28 -10.10 19.86
C ILE A 241 7.66 -9.35 21.04
N ILE A 242 6.70 -8.46 20.78
CA ILE A 242 6.02 -7.67 21.82
C ILE A 242 5.32 -8.58 22.83
N SER A 243 4.62 -9.62 22.36
CA SER A 243 3.95 -10.57 23.25
C SER A 243 4.93 -11.41 24.06
N LEU A 244 6.17 -11.60 23.62
CA LEU A 244 7.21 -12.29 24.40
C LEU A 244 7.76 -11.37 25.50
N VAL A 245 8.03 -10.12 25.16
CA VAL A 245 8.50 -9.09 26.11
C VAL A 245 7.44 -8.79 27.17
N LEU A 246 6.17 -8.79 26.79
CA LEU A 246 5.05 -8.44 27.66
C LEU A 246 4.48 -9.64 28.45
N ALA A 247 4.85 -10.88 28.09
CA ALA A 247 4.45 -12.11 28.79
C ALA A 247 4.81 -12.14 30.29
N PRO A 248 6.01 -11.70 30.76
CA PRO A 248 6.31 -11.67 32.20
C PRO A 248 5.51 -10.61 32.97
N LEU A 249 5.09 -9.53 32.30
CA LEU A 249 4.38 -8.40 32.92
C LEU A 249 2.88 -8.66 33.09
N HIS A 250 2.29 -9.49 32.23
CA HIS A 250 0.86 -9.78 32.23
C HIS A 250 0.60 -11.27 32.50
N ARG A 251 -0.31 -11.56 33.45
CA ARG A 251 -0.77 -12.93 33.67
C ARG A 251 -1.49 -13.44 32.41
N PRO A 252 -1.01 -14.53 31.77
CA PRO A 252 -1.69 -15.09 30.62
C PRO A 252 -3.03 -15.68 31.07
N SER A 253 -4.10 -15.25 30.42
CA SER A 253 -5.43 -15.85 30.58
C SER A 253 -5.63 -16.93 29.53
N VAL A 254 -6.39 -17.97 29.88
CA VAL A 254 -6.74 -19.07 28.98
C VAL A 254 -8.06 -18.79 28.23
N SER A 255 -8.76 -17.70 28.58
CA SER A 255 -10.05 -17.35 27.98
C SER A 255 -9.90 -16.68 26.61
N ARG A 256 -10.79 -17.08 25.69
CA ARG A 256 -11.04 -16.49 24.37
C ARG A 256 -11.43 -15.01 24.45
N ASP A 257 -12.08 -14.59 25.52
CA ASP A 257 -12.56 -13.22 25.70
C ASP A 257 -11.49 -12.26 26.26
N CYS A 258 -10.24 -12.71 26.38
CA CYS A 258 -9.12 -11.97 26.95
C CYS A 258 -8.79 -10.63 26.24
N GLY A 259 -9.15 -9.50 26.85
CA GLY A 259 -8.90 -8.17 26.26
C GLY A 259 -10.05 -7.64 25.40
N THR A 260 -11.22 -8.30 25.42
CA THR A 260 -12.47 -7.67 24.98
C THR A 260 -12.84 -6.54 25.94
N LEU A 261 -13.55 -5.53 25.43
CA LEU A 261 -14.00 -4.38 26.20
C LEU A 261 -15.51 -4.48 26.40
N ARG A 262 -15.97 -4.17 27.61
CA ARG A 262 -17.42 -4.07 27.87
C ARG A 262 -18.00 -2.96 27.01
N MET A 263 -19.21 -3.16 26.45
CA MET A 263 -19.86 -2.17 25.56
C MET A 263 -19.95 -0.75 26.16
N ARG A 264 -20.21 -0.62 27.47
CA ARG A 264 -20.22 0.69 28.16
C ARG A 264 -18.85 1.38 28.10
N THR A 265 -17.79 0.63 28.31
CA THR A 265 -16.40 1.12 28.25
C THR A 265 -16.03 1.48 26.81
N LEU A 266 -16.51 0.70 25.84
CA LEU A 266 -16.29 0.95 24.42
C LEU A 266 -16.90 2.29 23.96
N LEU A 267 -18.14 2.55 24.35
CA LEU A 267 -18.83 3.81 24.06
C LEU A 267 -18.12 5.00 24.70
N LEU A 268 -17.66 4.85 25.95
CA LEU A 268 -16.93 5.89 26.67
C LEU A 268 -15.59 6.20 26.00
N ILE A 269 -14.81 5.17 25.65
CA ILE A 269 -13.55 5.32 24.91
C ILE A 269 -13.80 5.96 23.55
N SER A 270 -14.84 5.53 22.82
CA SER A 270 -15.20 6.11 21.53
C SER A 270 -15.50 7.61 21.65
N LEU A 271 -16.29 8.01 22.64
CA LEU A 271 -16.61 9.41 22.88
C LEU A 271 -15.34 10.22 23.20
N CYS A 272 -14.48 9.70 24.09
CA CYS A 272 -13.20 10.35 24.40
C CYS A 272 -12.31 10.51 23.16
N LEU A 273 -12.18 9.47 22.33
CA LEU A 273 -11.37 9.52 21.12
C LEU A 273 -11.92 10.49 20.08
N VAL A 274 -13.24 10.62 19.95
CA VAL A 274 -13.87 11.60 19.06
C VAL A 274 -13.61 13.03 19.55
N VAL A 275 -13.75 13.28 20.86
CA VAL A 275 -13.44 14.59 21.46
C VAL A 275 -11.96 14.94 21.28
N VAL A 276 -11.06 14.00 21.57
CA VAL A 276 -9.62 14.18 21.36
C VAL A 276 -9.31 14.44 19.90
N GLY A 277 -9.87 13.65 18.96
CA GLY A 277 -9.69 13.84 17.53
C GLY A 277 -10.15 15.20 17.03
N GLY A 278 -11.27 15.72 17.56
CA GLY A 278 -11.80 17.03 17.20
C GLY A 278 -11.04 18.21 17.79
N ALA A 279 -10.54 18.07 19.02
CA ALA A 279 -9.71 19.09 19.65
C ALA A 279 -8.25 19.10 19.12
N SER A 280 -7.80 17.99 18.51
CA SER A 280 -6.43 17.81 18.05
C SER A 280 -6.33 17.49 16.56
N CYS A 281 -6.04 16.24 16.22
CA CYS A 281 -6.00 15.72 14.87
C CYS A 281 -6.64 14.32 14.86
N GLY A 282 -7.47 14.06 13.86
CA GLY A 282 -8.10 12.77 13.61
C GLY A 282 -7.11 11.63 13.43
N ALA A 283 -5.92 11.91 12.88
CA ALA A 283 -4.84 10.91 12.78
C ALA A 283 -4.40 10.38 14.15
N LEU A 284 -4.38 11.21 15.21
CA LEU A 284 -4.07 10.79 16.57
C LEU A 284 -5.14 9.83 17.11
N ALA A 285 -6.42 10.16 16.88
CA ALA A 285 -7.54 9.34 17.32
C ALA A 285 -7.58 7.98 16.60
N ILE A 286 -7.29 7.95 15.30
CA ILE A 286 -7.17 6.70 14.53
C ILE A 286 -5.96 5.89 14.99
N PHE A 287 -4.81 6.53 15.22
CA PHE A 287 -3.61 5.86 15.71
C PHE A 287 -3.85 5.21 17.08
N THR A 288 -4.41 5.96 18.03
CA THR A 288 -4.73 5.45 19.37
C THR A 288 -5.77 4.33 19.34
N SER A 289 -6.79 4.45 18.49
CA SER A 289 -7.77 3.37 18.23
C SER A 289 -7.09 2.10 17.69
N SER A 290 -6.16 2.24 16.73
CA SER A 290 -5.40 1.12 16.19
C SER A 290 -4.51 0.44 17.24
N LEU A 291 -3.93 1.21 18.16
CA LEU A 291 -3.14 0.67 19.28
C LEU A 291 -4.00 -0.16 20.24
N LEU A 292 -5.22 0.29 20.54
CA LEU A 292 -6.17 -0.48 21.36
C LEU A 292 -6.52 -1.82 20.70
N HIS A 293 -6.73 -1.83 19.38
CA HIS A 293 -6.93 -3.08 18.64
C HIS A 293 -5.69 -3.97 18.66
N LEU A 294 -4.49 -3.42 18.42
CA LEU A 294 -3.24 -4.17 18.49
C LEU A 294 -2.99 -4.77 19.88
N TYR A 295 -3.38 -4.07 20.94
CA TYR A 295 -3.32 -4.61 22.31
C TYR A 295 -4.16 -5.90 22.45
N ARG A 296 -5.39 -5.92 21.90
CA ARG A 296 -6.21 -7.14 21.85
C ARG A 296 -5.51 -8.27 21.08
N VAL A 297 -4.87 -7.97 19.95
CA VAL A 297 -4.13 -8.98 19.17
C VAL A 297 -2.93 -9.52 19.95
N VAL A 298 -2.18 -8.67 20.64
CA VAL A 298 -1.07 -9.07 21.52
C VAL A 298 -1.58 -10.00 22.63
N ARG A 299 -2.73 -9.68 23.25
CA ARG A 299 -3.36 -10.51 24.27
C ARG A 299 -3.77 -11.88 23.71
N LEU A 300 -4.37 -11.95 22.53
CA LEU A 300 -4.69 -13.22 21.85
C LEU A 300 -3.45 -14.02 21.46
N GLN A 301 -2.36 -13.36 21.05
CA GLN A 301 -1.10 -14.03 20.76
C GLN A 301 -0.48 -14.66 22.03
N MET A 302 -0.65 -14.02 23.19
CA MET A 302 -0.23 -14.58 24.48
C MET A 302 -1.10 -15.79 24.87
N THR A 303 -2.42 -15.73 24.68
CA THR A 303 -3.32 -16.84 25.02
C THR A 303 -3.07 -18.05 24.11
N GLU A 304 -2.83 -17.84 22.82
CA GLU A 304 -2.44 -18.90 21.89
C GLU A 304 -1.16 -19.60 22.36
N ARG A 305 -0.13 -18.84 22.75
CA ARG A 305 1.14 -19.39 23.23
C ARG A 305 0.99 -20.20 24.50
N SER A 306 0.22 -19.69 25.48
CA SER A 306 0.01 -20.41 26.73
C SER A 306 -0.75 -21.72 26.49
N LEU A 307 -1.79 -21.70 25.63
CA LEU A 307 -2.53 -22.90 25.23
C LEU A 307 -1.64 -23.92 24.52
N ARG A 308 -0.82 -23.48 23.55
CA ARG A 308 0.16 -24.36 22.87
C ARG A 308 1.15 -24.98 23.86
N HIS A 309 1.64 -24.19 24.81
CA HIS A 309 2.55 -24.69 25.84
C HIS A 309 1.89 -25.72 26.74
N MET A 310 0.65 -25.48 27.19
CA MET A 310 -0.12 -26.44 28.00
C MET A 310 -0.39 -27.74 27.25
N LEU A 311 -0.70 -27.68 25.96
CA LEU A 311 -0.89 -28.87 25.10
C LEU A 311 0.41 -29.66 24.91
N ASN A 312 1.55 -28.99 24.76
CA ASN A 312 2.85 -29.65 24.66
C ASN A 312 3.28 -30.36 25.97
N LEU A 313 2.77 -29.90 27.11
CA LEU A 313 2.98 -30.54 28.41
C LEU A 313 1.98 -31.67 28.70
N ALA A 314 0.90 -31.79 27.93
CA ALA A 314 -0.06 -32.85 28.11
C ALA A 314 0.59 -34.19 27.72
N PRO A 315 0.47 -35.26 28.54
CA PRO A 315 1.05 -36.55 28.21
C PRO A 315 0.48 -37.05 26.89
N GLN A 316 1.33 -37.19 25.88
CA GLN A 316 0.94 -37.83 24.61
C GLN A 316 0.56 -39.27 24.93
N LYS A 317 -0.66 -39.68 24.56
CA LYS A 317 -1.04 -41.09 24.63
C LYS A 317 0.01 -41.89 23.85
N PRO A 318 0.59 -42.97 24.42
CA PRO A 318 1.55 -43.79 23.70
C PRO A 318 0.90 -44.30 22.41
N LYS A 319 1.55 -44.03 21.27
CA LYS A 319 1.24 -44.70 20.00
C LYS A 319 1.25 -46.22 20.28
N PRO A 320 0.22 -46.98 19.89
CA PRO A 320 0.34 -48.43 19.92
C PRO A 320 1.52 -48.80 19.02
N ALA A 321 2.53 -49.41 19.62
CA ALA A 321 3.68 -49.93 18.89
C ALA A 321 3.16 -50.96 17.88
N GLU A 322 3.41 -50.69 16.61
CA GLU A 322 3.30 -51.68 15.55
C GLU A 322 4.37 -52.75 15.86
N ASN A 323 3.93 -53.94 16.23
CA ASN A 323 4.67 -55.18 16.54
C ASN A 323 4.87 -55.52 18.03
N GLY A 324 4.20 -56.59 18.47
CA GLY A 324 4.63 -57.39 19.64
C GLY A 324 3.48 -57.92 20.49
N SER A 325 3.26 -59.22 20.41
CA SER A 325 2.24 -60.06 21.06
C SER A 325 1.91 -59.81 22.55
N ALA A 326 0.60 -59.88 22.82
CA ALA A 326 -0.08 -60.51 23.95
C ALA A 326 0.41 -60.20 25.39
N ASP A 327 -0.43 -59.50 26.14
CA ASP A 327 -1.09 -60.15 27.26
C ASP A 327 -2.50 -59.61 27.46
N ALA A 328 -3.44 -60.55 27.57
CA ALA A 328 -4.86 -60.31 27.65
C ALA A 328 -5.32 -60.47 29.10
N GLU A 329 -5.44 -59.37 29.84
CA GLU A 329 -6.36 -59.30 31.00
C GLU A 329 -6.53 -57.86 31.54
N ALA A 330 -7.41 -57.10 30.90
CA ALA A 330 -8.18 -56.00 31.50
C ALA A 330 -9.29 -55.59 30.51
N ARG A 331 -10.26 -56.49 30.33
CA ARG A 331 -11.45 -56.24 29.51
C ARG A 331 -12.48 -55.49 30.35
N ASN A 332 -13.09 -54.48 29.72
CA ASN A 332 -14.41 -53.88 30.01
C ASN A 332 -14.41 -52.57 30.81
N GLY A 333 -14.37 -51.45 30.09
CA GLY A 333 -14.73 -50.14 30.65
C GLY A 333 -14.54 -48.91 29.73
N ALA A 334 -13.80 -49.02 28.63
CA ALA A 334 -13.48 -47.86 27.78
C ALA A 334 -13.78 -48.12 26.30
N LYS A 335 -15.07 -48.27 25.97
CA LYS A 335 -15.55 -48.06 24.61
C LYS A 335 -16.10 -46.63 24.54
N ASP A 336 -15.65 -45.86 23.55
CA ASP A 336 -16.30 -44.65 22.98
C ASP A 336 -15.75 -43.24 23.30
N PHE A 337 -14.51 -43.06 23.80
CA PHE A 337 -13.92 -41.70 23.95
C PHE A 337 -12.67 -41.40 23.10
N SER A 338 -12.27 -42.26 22.15
CA SER A 338 -10.93 -42.08 21.51
C SER A 338 -10.83 -40.99 20.45
N ASN A 339 -11.94 -40.43 19.95
CA ASN A 339 -11.93 -39.49 18.81
C ASN A 339 -12.47 -38.10 19.14
N ALA A 340 -12.79 -37.80 20.41
CA ALA A 340 -13.16 -36.45 20.80
C ALA A 340 -11.88 -35.63 21.04
N PRO A 341 -11.65 -34.52 20.30
CA PRO A 341 -10.51 -33.65 20.57
C PRO A 341 -10.56 -33.17 22.03
N LEU A 342 -9.40 -33.09 22.68
CA LEU A 342 -9.31 -32.58 24.05
C LEU A 342 -9.91 -31.17 24.07
N LEU A 343 -10.64 -30.80 25.13
CA LEU A 343 -11.25 -29.47 25.26
C LEU A 343 -10.23 -28.32 25.07
N SER A 344 -8.95 -28.56 25.38
CA SER A 344 -7.84 -27.64 25.15
C SER A 344 -7.44 -27.48 23.68
N GLU A 345 -7.59 -28.51 22.86
CA GLU A 345 -7.28 -28.49 21.42
C GLU A 345 -8.33 -27.70 20.63
N CYS A 346 -9.62 -27.90 20.95
CA CYS A 346 -10.70 -27.07 20.42
C CYS A 346 -10.52 -25.60 20.79
N ALA A 347 -10.23 -25.31 22.07
CA ALA A 347 -9.98 -23.95 22.53
C ALA A 347 -8.77 -23.31 21.83
N LEU A 348 -7.70 -24.06 21.59
CA LEU A 348 -6.55 -23.59 20.82
C LEU A 348 -6.94 -23.25 19.38
N GLN A 349 -7.73 -24.09 18.71
CA GLN A 349 -8.14 -23.87 17.32
C GLN A 349 -9.07 -22.65 17.18
N GLU A 350 -9.96 -22.43 18.14
CA GLU A 350 -10.81 -21.23 18.19
C GLU A 350 -9.99 -19.95 18.39
N VAL A 351 -9.07 -19.95 19.36
CA VAL A 351 -8.18 -18.80 19.62
C VAL A 351 -7.28 -18.53 18.41
N ARG A 352 -6.75 -19.57 17.76
CA ARG A 352 -5.98 -19.43 16.52
C ARG A 352 -6.84 -18.80 15.44
N SER A 353 -8.11 -19.19 15.33
CA SER A 353 -9.00 -18.66 14.31
C SER A 353 -9.29 -17.17 14.52
N ASP A 354 -9.62 -16.78 15.76
CA ASP A 354 -9.82 -15.37 16.11
C ASP A 354 -8.53 -14.55 15.89
N LEU A 355 -7.37 -15.13 16.23
CA LEU A 355 -6.08 -14.47 16.04
C LEU A 355 -5.78 -14.22 14.55
N GLN A 356 -6.02 -15.18 13.64
CA GLN A 356 -5.84 -14.96 12.20
C GLN A 356 -6.79 -13.88 11.67
N LEU A 357 -8.04 -13.86 12.14
CA LEU A 357 -9.01 -12.82 11.79
C LEU A 357 -8.50 -11.43 12.20
N HIS A 358 -8.08 -11.28 13.46
CA HIS A 358 -7.57 -10.00 13.97
C HIS A 358 -6.24 -9.59 13.32
N PHE A 359 -5.39 -10.52 12.89
CA PHE A 359 -4.21 -10.19 12.08
C PHE A 359 -4.61 -9.58 10.73
N SER A 360 -5.64 -10.14 10.08
CA SER A 360 -6.13 -9.62 8.79
C SER A 360 -6.73 -8.21 8.95
N MET A 361 -7.53 -8.00 10.00
CA MET A 361 -8.10 -6.69 10.33
C MET A 361 -7.00 -5.68 10.69
N SER A 362 -6.01 -6.09 11.49
CA SER A 362 -4.90 -5.21 11.88
C SER A 362 -4.06 -4.78 10.68
N ALA A 363 -3.82 -5.68 9.72
CA ALA A 363 -3.10 -5.32 8.49
C ALA A 363 -3.86 -4.25 7.68
N VAL A 364 -5.19 -4.34 7.60
CA VAL A 364 -6.03 -3.32 6.98
C VAL A 364 -6.01 -2.00 7.78
N PHE A 365 -6.04 -2.06 9.11
CA PHE A 365 -6.01 -0.88 9.98
C PHE A 365 -4.69 -0.12 9.94
N MET A 366 -3.58 -0.77 9.60
CA MET A 366 -2.31 -0.09 9.40
C MET A 366 -2.35 0.89 8.22
N LEU A 367 -3.23 0.69 7.22
CA LEU A 367 -3.28 1.55 6.03
C LEU A 367 -3.77 2.99 6.35
N PRO A 368 -4.92 3.22 7.01
CA PRO A 368 -5.32 4.57 7.43
C PRO A 368 -4.31 5.22 8.37
N VAL A 369 -3.69 4.43 9.26
CA VAL A 369 -2.64 4.92 10.15
C VAL A 369 -1.44 5.42 9.37
N MET A 370 -0.96 4.65 8.37
CA MET A 370 0.17 5.05 7.53
C MET A 370 -0.12 6.27 6.67
N LEU A 371 -1.33 6.34 6.09
CA LEU A 371 -1.77 7.51 5.33
C LEU A 371 -1.95 8.76 6.20
N GLY A 372 -2.29 8.59 7.48
CA GLY A 372 -2.43 9.68 8.45
C GLY A 372 -1.13 10.13 9.12
N MET A 373 -0.02 9.40 8.96
CA MET A 373 1.26 9.74 9.60
C MET A 373 1.79 11.13 9.25
N PRO A 374 1.75 11.60 7.99
CA PRO A 374 2.20 12.96 7.65
C PRO A 374 1.41 14.03 8.42
N SER A 375 0.09 13.88 8.55
CA SER A 375 -0.78 14.78 9.31
C SER A 375 -0.43 14.76 10.80
N LEU A 376 -0.24 13.56 11.36
CA LEU A 376 0.17 13.39 12.76
C LEU A 376 1.52 14.05 13.05
N LEU A 377 2.53 13.83 12.20
CA LEU A 377 3.86 14.41 12.34
C LEU A 377 3.83 15.94 12.21
N HIS A 378 3.05 16.45 11.27
CA HIS A 378 2.86 17.89 11.09
C HIS A 378 2.21 18.51 12.34
N TRP A 379 1.12 17.90 12.83
CA TRP A 379 0.46 18.33 14.06
C TRP A 379 1.40 18.31 15.27
N ILE A 380 2.15 17.23 15.50
CA ILE A 380 3.13 17.13 16.61
C ILE A 380 4.14 18.28 16.56
N ARG A 381 4.64 18.63 15.37
CA ARG A 381 5.58 19.74 15.20
C ARG A 381 4.92 21.10 15.41
N ASN A 382 3.64 21.24 15.07
CA ASN A 382 2.88 22.48 15.16
C ASN A 382 2.15 22.68 16.51
N LEU A 383 2.25 21.72 17.44
CA LEU A 383 1.60 21.73 18.76
C LEU A 383 1.80 23.02 19.57
N ARG A 384 2.93 23.71 19.35
CA ARG A 384 3.24 24.97 20.04
C ARG A 384 2.38 26.14 19.56
N PHE A 385 1.85 26.07 18.34
CA PHE A 385 1.15 27.18 17.69
C PHE A 385 -0.36 26.95 17.61
N SER A 386 -0.77 25.72 17.32
CA SER A 386 -2.18 25.33 17.31
C SER A 386 -2.34 23.94 17.89
N THR A 387 -3.33 23.79 18.76
CA THR A 387 -3.72 22.48 19.28
C THR A 387 -4.54 21.69 18.27
N GLN A 388 -5.27 22.36 17.37
CA GLN A 388 -6.12 21.75 16.36
C GLN A 388 -5.46 21.82 14.98
N LEU A 389 -5.54 20.72 14.22
CA LEU A 389 -5.15 20.70 12.82
C LEU A 389 -6.35 21.16 11.97
N ASP A 390 -6.20 22.29 11.26
CA ASP A 390 -7.26 22.83 10.38
C ASP A 390 -6.66 23.27 9.03
N PRO A 391 -7.15 22.74 7.88
CA PRO A 391 -8.10 21.64 7.73
C PRO A 391 -7.44 20.26 7.96
N ASP A 392 -8.11 19.37 8.70
CA ASP A 392 -7.67 17.98 8.85
C ASP A 392 -8.23 17.08 7.73
N PRO A 393 -7.37 16.47 6.87
CA PRO A 393 -7.83 15.62 5.77
C PRO A 393 -8.49 14.31 6.23
N LEU A 394 -8.27 13.84 7.47
CA LEU A 394 -8.87 12.62 8.01
C LEU A 394 -10.15 12.87 8.82
N TRP A 395 -10.52 14.13 9.08
CA TRP A 395 -11.70 14.48 9.87
C TRP A 395 -12.99 13.74 9.48
N PRO A 396 -13.41 13.68 8.19
CA PRO A 396 -14.67 13.02 7.83
C PRO A 396 -14.69 11.51 8.11
N HIS A 397 -13.52 10.86 8.23
CA HIS A 397 -13.40 9.42 8.48
C HIS A 397 -13.07 9.07 9.91
N THR A 398 -12.72 10.06 10.71
CA THR A 398 -12.26 9.84 12.08
C THR A 398 -13.34 9.15 12.90
N VAL A 399 -14.57 9.67 12.90
CA VAL A 399 -15.68 9.09 13.67
C VAL A 399 -16.06 7.68 13.16
N PRO A 400 -16.30 7.45 11.85
CA PRO A 400 -16.64 6.11 11.37
C PRO A 400 -15.54 5.07 11.61
N LEU A 401 -14.26 5.43 11.45
CA LEU A 401 -13.16 4.49 11.68
C LEU A 401 -12.94 4.19 13.16
N ILE A 402 -13.07 5.19 14.06
CA ILE A 402 -13.02 4.94 15.50
C ILE A 402 -14.08 3.92 15.89
N PHE A 403 -15.32 4.12 15.43
CA PHE A 403 -16.42 3.21 15.73
C PHE A 403 -16.16 1.80 15.19
N ALA A 404 -15.72 1.69 13.93
CA ALA A 404 -15.41 0.41 13.32
C ALA A 404 -14.29 -0.33 14.09
N TYR A 405 -13.17 0.34 14.36
CA TYR A 405 -12.01 -0.26 15.04
C TYR A 405 -12.38 -0.75 16.43
N LEU A 406 -13.11 0.09 17.20
CA LEU A 406 -13.52 -0.24 18.55
C LEU A 406 -14.51 -1.41 18.57
N LEU A 407 -15.53 -1.43 17.72
CA LEU A 407 -16.45 -2.58 17.64
C LEU A 407 -15.72 -3.86 17.24
N LEU A 408 -14.77 -3.77 16.31
CA LEU A 408 -14.02 -4.91 15.81
C LEU A 408 -13.09 -5.54 16.87
N ILE A 409 -12.75 -4.82 17.96
CA ILE A 409 -12.02 -5.39 19.12
C ILE A 409 -12.77 -6.58 19.74
N ASN A 410 -14.10 -6.50 19.77
CA ASN A 410 -14.95 -7.53 20.38
C ASN A 410 -15.40 -8.60 19.36
N CYS A 411 -14.92 -8.54 18.13
CA CYS A 411 -15.36 -9.46 17.09
C CYS A 411 -14.65 -10.81 17.22
N ASN A 412 -15.42 -11.89 17.24
CA ASN A 412 -14.95 -13.26 17.28
C ASN A 412 -15.45 -14.01 16.05
N SER A 413 -14.71 -15.03 15.61
CA SER A 413 -15.10 -15.88 14.46
C SER A 413 -16.46 -16.55 14.64
N SER A 414 -16.82 -16.92 15.87
CA SER A 414 -18.14 -17.51 16.19
C SER A 414 -19.27 -16.51 15.97
N ASN A 415 -19.16 -15.31 16.55
CA ASN A 415 -20.14 -14.23 16.43
C ASN A 415 -20.34 -13.83 14.97
N LEU A 416 -19.22 -13.72 14.23
CA LEU A 416 -19.24 -13.39 12.82
C LEU A 416 -19.96 -14.48 12.02
N SER A 417 -19.68 -15.76 12.29
CA SER A 417 -20.31 -16.89 11.59
C SER A 417 -21.83 -16.99 11.81
N SER A 418 -22.34 -16.47 12.94
CA SER A 418 -23.76 -16.42 13.23
C SER A 418 -24.49 -15.21 12.64
N SER A 419 -23.76 -14.20 12.17
CA SER A 419 -24.35 -12.96 11.65
C SER A 419 -25.09 -13.18 10.33
N ARG A 420 -26.31 -12.66 10.23
CA ARG A 420 -27.11 -12.69 9.00
C ARG A 420 -26.55 -11.78 7.90
N LEU A 421 -25.75 -10.78 8.28
CA LEU A 421 -25.18 -9.79 7.37
C LEU A 421 -23.88 -10.28 6.71
N LEU A 422 -23.24 -11.31 7.28
CA LEU A 422 -21.94 -11.81 6.79
C LEU A 422 -21.92 -12.17 5.29
N PRO A 423 -22.94 -12.84 4.70
CA PRO A 423 -22.93 -13.16 3.28
C PRO A 423 -22.82 -11.91 2.40
N LEU A 424 -23.60 -10.86 2.71
CA LEU A 424 -23.59 -9.60 1.98
C LEU A 424 -22.24 -8.88 2.15
N VAL A 425 -21.77 -8.78 3.40
CA VAL A 425 -20.52 -8.10 3.72
C VAL A 425 -19.30 -8.81 3.13
N SER A 426 -19.33 -10.14 3.01
CA SER A 426 -18.23 -10.91 2.39
C SER A 426 -18.09 -10.67 0.88
N LEU A 427 -19.15 -10.20 0.21
CA LEU A 427 -19.15 -9.91 -1.23
C LEU A 427 -18.66 -8.48 -1.54
N LEU A 428 -18.79 -7.56 -0.57
CA LEU A 428 -18.46 -6.14 -0.73
C LEU A 428 -16.97 -5.81 -1.00
N PRO A 429 -15.97 -6.55 -0.47
CA PRO A 429 -14.55 -6.25 -0.70
C PRO A 429 -14.12 -6.25 -2.16
N LEU A 430 -14.72 -7.09 -3.02
CA LEU A 430 -14.37 -7.17 -4.43
C LEU A 430 -14.77 -5.90 -5.22
N PRO A 431 -16.04 -5.44 -5.22
CA PRO A 431 -16.41 -4.21 -5.91
C PRO A 431 -15.68 -2.99 -5.33
N LEU A 432 -15.46 -2.93 -4.00
CA LEU A 432 -14.66 -1.86 -3.38
C LEU A 432 -13.19 -1.90 -3.82
N ALA A 433 -12.60 -3.08 -4.00
CA ALA A 433 -11.25 -3.22 -4.52
C ALA A 433 -11.12 -2.71 -5.96
N VAL A 434 -12.11 -3.01 -6.82
CA VAL A 434 -12.16 -2.51 -8.20
C VAL A 434 -12.27 -0.99 -8.22
N THR A 435 -13.21 -0.41 -7.47
CA THR A 435 -13.38 1.05 -7.42
C THR A 435 -12.18 1.75 -6.77
N MET A 436 -11.55 1.15 -5.77
CA MET A 436 -10.33 1.69 -5.18
C MET A 436 -9.19 1.71 -6.20
N ALA A 437 -8.99 0.65 -6.98
CA ALA A 437 -7.98 0.62 -8.03
C ALA A 437 -8.21 1.69 -9.12
N THR A 438 -9.46 2.01 -9.45
CA THR A 438 -9.79 3.02 -10.48
C THR A 438 -9.73 4.47 -9.99
N PHE A 439 -10.12 4.73 -8.74
CA PHE A 439 -10.32 6.11 -8.25
C PHE A 439 -9.30 6.57 -7.21
N SER A 440 -8.26 5.80 -6.90
CA SER A 440 -7.26 6.21 -5.89
C SER A 440 -5.81 6.21 -6.37
N SER A 441 -5.57 5.98 -7.67
CA SER A 441 -4.22 5.89 -8.25
C SER A 441 -3.45 7.23 -8.15
N LEU A 442 -4.16 8.37 -8.19
CA LEU A 442 -3.58 9.71 -8.04
C LEU A 442 -3.83 10.27 -6.64
N HIS A 443 -4.99 9.99 -6.05
CA HIS A 443 -5.40 10.55 -4.75
C HIS A 443 -5.46 9.48 -3.65
N LEU A 444 -4.31 9.23 -3.01
CA LEU A 444 -4.14 8.21 -1.97
C LEU A 444 -5.10 8.35 -0.77
N TYR A 445 -5.53 9.57 -0.43
CA TYR A 445 -6.48 9.80 0.67
C TYR A 445 -7.85 9.14 0.43
N ARG A 446 -8.22 8.87 -0.83
CA ARG A 446 -9.46 8.17 -1.17
C ARG A 446 -9.48 6.72 -0.71
N ILE A 447 -8.31 6.09 -0.50
CA ILE A 447 -8.19 4.73 0.05
C ILE A 447 -8.94 4.63 1.38
N THR A 448 -8.80 5.63 2.25
CA THR A 448 -9.45 5.64 3.57
C THR A 448 -10.98 5.62 3.48
N TYR A 449 -11.57 6.22 2.43
CA TYR A 449 -13.02 6.16 2.17
C TYR A 449 -13.48 4.75 1.81
N PHE A 450 -12.75 4.06 0.94
CA PHE A 450 -13.08 2.69 0.55
C PHE A 450 -12.88 1.72 1.71
N LEU A 451 -11.84 1.93 2.53
CA LEU A 451 -11.61 1.15 3.73
C LEU A 451 -12.71 1.37 4.77
N SER A 452 -13.14 2.61 5.02
CA SER A 452 -14.25 2.87 5.95
C SER A 452 -15.56 2.22 5.45
N ALA A 453 -15.84 2.30 4.15
CA ALA A 453 -16.99 1.64 3.52
C ALA A 453 -16.97 0.11 3.66
N ALA A 454 -15.79 -0.52 3.71
CA ALA A 454 -15.67 -1.97 3.94
C ALA A 454 -15.76 -2.34 5.44
N LEU A 455 -15.16 -1.53 6.31
CA LEU A 455 -15.02 -1.82 7.74
C LEU A 455 -16.28 -1.56 8.55
N ILE A 456 -17.08 -0.56 8.19
CA ILE A 456 -18.34 -0.25 8.91
C ILE A 456 -19.34 -1.40 8.81
N PRO A 457 -19.66 -1.96 7.62
CA PRO A 457 -20.53 -3.13 7.53
C PRO A 457 -19.98 -4.33 8.29
N LEU A 458 -18.66 -4.54 8.24
CA LEU A 458 -18.00 -5.61 9.00
C LEU A 458 -18.17 -5.43 10.51
N ALA A 459 -18.02 -4.21 11.02
CA ALA A 459 -18.28 -3.90 12.42
C ALA A 459 -19.74 -4.12 12.82
N LEU A 460 -20.69 -3.82 11.92
CA LEU A 460 -22.12 -4.07 12.13
C LEU A 460 -22.44 -5.57 12.21
N CYS A 461 -21.74 -6.44 11.47
CA CYS A 461 -21.87 -7.90 11.61
C CYS A 461 -21.51 -8.41 13.01
N CYS A 462 -20.71 -7.69 13.79
CA CYS A 462 -20.39 -8.09 15.16
C CYS A 462 -21.50 -7.68 16.15
N LEU A 463 -22.50 -6.88 15.72
CA LEU A 463 -23.66 -6.46 16.53
C LEU A 463 -24.95 -7.23 16.20
N PHE A 464 -25.15 -7.62 14.94
CA PHE A 464 -26.34 -8.29 14.41
C PHE A 464 -26.01 -9.66 13.83
#